data_AF-R9KDC8-F1
#
_entry.id   AF-R9KDC8-F1
#
_cell.length_a   1.000
_cell.length_b   1.000
_cell.length_c   1.000
_cell.angle_alpha   90.00
_cell.angle_beta   90.00
_cell.angle_gamma   90.00
#
_symmetry.space_group_name_H-M   'P 1'
#
loop_
_entity.id
_entity.type
_entity.pdbx_description
1 polymer ?
#
loop_
_entity_poly.entity_id
_entity_poly.type
_entity_poly.pdbx_seq_one_letter_code
_entity_poly.pdbx_strand_id
1 'polypeptide(L)'
;MRRKRGGYGMQESYAGYGLTAGRAKALLNECREGKYVDLVQEAARQAEPRIAEWIVSSIMEGKSFDRMAVKWELGEAEMMPCCRNSFYAYRKFTLAILDDMLAGKEVGQDGQL
;
A
#
# COMPACT_ATOMS: atom_id res chain seq x y z
N MET A 1 3.88 23.08 -24.23
CA MET A 1 3.20 23.30 -22.93
C MET A 1 3.13 21.98 -22.16
N ARG A 2 3.94 21.81 -21.11
CA ARG A 2 3.92 20.62 -20.25
C ARG A 2 2.67 20.68 -19.38
N ARG A 3 1.67 19.83 -19.64
CA ARG A 3 0.52 19.69 -18.73
C ARG A 3 1.05 19.14 -17.42
N LYS A 4 1.11 19.99 -16.39
CA LYS A 4 1.15 19.57 -14.99
C LYS A 4 -0.07 18.67 -14.79
N ARG A 5 0.12 17.35 -14.85
CA ARG A 5 -0.86 16.40 -14.32
C ARG A 5 -0.78 16.54 -12.80
N GLY A 6 -1.52 17.52 -12.29
CA GLY A 6 -1.74 17.70 -10.86
C GLY A 6 -2.25 16.39 -10.27
N GLY A 7 -1.82 16.10 -9.04
CA GLY A 7 -2.14 14.90 -8.27
C GLY A 7 -3.63 14.77 -7.91
N TYR A 8 -4.50 14.73 -8.91
CA TYR A 8 -5.96 14.65 -8.80
C TYR A 8 -6.50 13.20 -8.84
N GLY A 9 -5.65 12.18 -8.89
CA GLY A 9 -6.09 10.76 -8.94
C GLY A 9 -5.82 9.93 -7.68
N MET A 10 -5.16 10.49 -6.66
CA MET A 10 -4.84 9.74 -5.43
C MET A 10 -5.81 10.01 -4.27
N GLN A 11 -6.60 11.09 -4.32
CA GLN A 11 -7.56 11.45 -3.27
C GLN A 11 -8.97 10.86 -3.52
N GLU A 12 -9.35 10.64 -4.79
CA GLU A 12 -10.59 9.96 -5.19
C GLU A 12 -10.25 8.52 -5.65
N SER A 13 -10.65 7.42 -5.03
CA SER A 13 -11.44 7.20 -3.83
C SER A 13 -10.85 5.98 -3.11
N TYR A 14 -10.34 6.17 -1.89
CA TYR A 14 -10.14 5.06 -0.96
C TYR A 14 -11.49 4.49 -0.50
N ALA A 15 -12.59 5.23 -0.71
CA ALA A 15 -13.94 4.84 -0.34
C ALA A 15 -14.38 3.51 -0.97
N GLY A 16 -13.93 3.18 -2.19
CA GLY A 16 -14.20 1.88 -2.80
C GLY A 16 -13.55 0.69 -2.07
N TYR A 17 -12.65 0.97 -1.13
CA TYR A 17 -11.97 0.02 -0.26
C TYR A 17 -12.37 0.20 1.21
N GLY A 18 -13.43 0.97 1.50
CA GLY A 18 -13.85 1.25 2.88
C GLY A 18 -12.95 2.22 3.65
N LEU A 19 -11.96 2.84 3.00
CA LEU A 19 -11.00 3.73 3.64
C LEU A 19 -11.27 5.20 3.37
N THR A 20 -11.07 6.04 4.39
CA THR A 20 -10.98 7.49 4.19
C THR A 20 -9.58 7.86 3.71
N ALA A 21 -9.45 8.94 2.92
CA ALA A 21 -8.14 9.44 2.49
C ALA A 21 -7.26 9.85 3.69
N GLY A 22 -7.88 10.36 4.76
CA GLY A 22 -7.20 10.69 6.01
C GLY A 22 -6.60 9.45 6.69
N ARG A 23 -7.39 8.38 6.83
CA ARG A 23 -6.92 7.13 7.43
C ARG A 23 -5.83 6.47 6.60
N ALA A 24 -6.00 6.40 5.28
CA ALA A 24 -4.97 5.87 4.39
C ALA A 24 -3.65 6.65 4.49
N LYS A 25 -3.71 7.98 4.64
CA LYS A 25 -2.52 8.81 4.85
C LYS A 25 -1.86 8.53 6.20
N ALA A 26 -2.64 8.38 7.26
CA ALA A 26 -2.13 8.03 8.59
C ALA A 26 -1.41 6.68 8.58
N LEU A 27 -2.07 5.64 8.05
CA LEU A 27 -1.48 4.30 7.91
C LEU A 27 -0.17 4.31 7.13
N LEU A 28 -0.12 5.05 6.01
CA LEU A 28 1.11 5.17 5.23
C LEU A 28 2.26 5.82 6.02
N ASN A 29 1.97 6.82 6.84
CA ASN A 29 2.99 7.45 7.68
C ASN A 29 3.46 6.49 8.77
N GLU A 30 2.54 5.82 9.46
CA GLU A 30 2.85 4.82 10.49
C GLU A 30 3.70 3.68 9.93
N CYS A 31 3.37 3.16 8.75
CA CYS A 31 4.16 2.13 8.07
C CYS A 31 5.59 2.62 7.74
N ARG A 32 5.74 3.87 7.28
CA ARG A 32 7.05 4.46 6.97
C ARG A 32 7.91 4.73 8.21
N GLU A 33 7.27 4.89 9.36
CA GLU A 33 7.94 4.93 10.67
C GLU A 33 8.38 3.52 11.13
N GLY A 34 8.11 2.48 10.34
CA GLY A 34 8.47 1.10 10.66
C GLY A 34 7.44 0.37 11.53
N LYS A 35 6.23 0.92 11.71
CA LYS A 35 5.16 0.22 12.43
C LYS A 35 4.54 -0.87 11.56
N TYR A 36 4.00 -1.89 12.22
CA TYR A 36 3.16 -2.94 11.61
C TYR A 36 3.83 -3.76 10.49
N VAL A 37 5.17 -3.87 10.48
CA VAL A 37 5.94 -4.55 9.41
C VAL A 37 5.33 -5.90 9.03
N ASP A 38 5.10 -6.78 10.01
CA ASP A 38 4.58 -8.12 9.77
C ASP A 38 3.14 -8.10 9.22
N LEU A 39 2.31 -7.16 9.70
CA LEU A 39 0.94 -6.99 9.23
C LEU A 39 0.89 -6.41 7.82
N VAL A 40 1.81 -5.50 7.46
CA VAL A 40 1.93 -4.97 6.10
C VAL A 40 2.33 -6.08 5.13
N GLN A 41 3.26 -6.96 5.52
CA GLN A 41 3.64 -8.13 4.72
C GLN A 41 2.47 -9.10 4.55
N GLU A 42 1.73 -9.39 5.62
CA GLU A 42 0.56 -10.26 5.57
C GLU A 42 -0.56 -9.66 4.71
N ALA A 43 -0.91 -8.39 4.92
CA ALA A 43 -1.91 -7.68 4.13
C ALA A 43 -1.53 -7.59 2.64
N ALA A 44 -0.25 -7.42 2.33
CA ALA A 44 0.23 -7.42 0.94
C ALA A 44 0.12 -8.82 0.31
N ARG A 45 0.46 -9.88 1.05
CA ARG A 45 0.28 -11.27 0.60
C ARG A 45 -1.19 -11.61 0.37
N GLN A 46 -2.10 -11.13 1.21
CA GLN A 46 -3.54 -11.31 1.01
C GLN A 46 -4.08 -10.52 -0.19
N ALA A 47 -3.57 -9.31 -0.44
CA ALA A 47 -4.03 -8.49 -1.55
C ALA A 47 -3.63 -9.05 -2.93
N GLU A 48 -2.36 -9.43 -3.11
CA GLU A 48 -1.84 -10.10 -4.31
C GLU A 48 -0.45 -10.70 -4.01
N PRO A 49 -0.35 -12.03 -3.82
CA PRO A 49 0.90 -12.69 -3.45
C PRO A 49 2.05 -12.43 -4.44
N ARG A 50 1.74 -12.38 -5.75
CA ARG A 50 2.76 -12.28 -6.80
C ARG A 50 3.48 -10.94 -6.84
N ILE A 51 2.91 -9.90 -6.21
CA ILE A 51 3.54 -8.58 -6.17
C ILE A 51 3.74 -8.05 -4.74
N ALA A 52 3.55 -8.90 -3.73
CA ALA A 52 3.50 -8.48 -2.32
C ALA A 52 4.75 -7.70 -1.91
N GLU A 53 5.95 -8.15 -2.31
CA GLU A 53 7.22 -7.49 -1.97
C GLU A 53 7.30 -6.06 -2.54
N TRP A 54 6.88 -5.85 -3.78
CA TRP A 54 6.84 -4.52 -4.39
C TRP A 54 5.81 -3.60 -3.70
N ILE A 55 4.69 -4.16 -3.25
CA ILE A 55 3.68 -3.41 -2.49
C ILE A 55 4.21 -3.01 -1.12
N VAL A 56 4.86 -3.93 -0.39
CA VAL A 56 5.52 -3.65 0.89
C VAL A 56 6.55 -2.54 0.71
N SER A 57 7.45 -2.65 -0.28
CA SER A 57 8.41 -1.59 -0.63
C SER A 57 7.73 -0.24 -0.93
N SER A 58 6.55 -0.24 -1.56
CA SER A 58 5.82 0.98 -1.84
C SER A 58 5.21 1.65 -0.60
N ILE A 59 4.70 0.83 0.32
CA ILE A 59 4.05 1.29 1.56
C ILE A 59 5.12 1.74 2.55
N MET A 60 6.07 0.86 2.85
CA MET A 60 7.11 1.05 3.87
C MET A 60 8.17 2.06 3.46
N GLU A 61 8.63 2.01 2.20
CA GLU A 61 9.76 2.83 1.75
C GLU A 61 9.34 3.99 0.83
N GLY A 62 8.05 4.10 0.52
CA GLY A 62 7.54 5.14 -0.37
C GLY A 62 7.96 5.00 -1.84
N LYS A 63 8.43 3.81 -2.26
CA LYS A 63 8.81 3.55 -3.65
C LYS A 63 7.57 3.60 -4.57
N SER A 64 7.68 4.32 -5.68
CA SER A 64 6.64 4.34 -6.72
C SER A 64 6.81 3.18 -7.70
N PHE A 65 5.73 2.84 -8.42
CA PHE A 65 5.79 1.90 -9.55
C PHE A 65 6.91 2.29 -10.52
N ASP A 66 6.93 3.56 -10.94
CA ASP A 66 7.88 4.07 -11.93
C ASP A 66 9.34 3.91 -11.44
N ARG A 67 9.61 4.16 -10.15
CA ARG A 67 10.95 3.99 -9.58
C ARG A 67 11.40 2.54 -9.54
N MET A 68 10.48 1.60 -9.32
CA MET A 68 10.79 0.17 -9.33
C MET A 68 10.89 -0.38 -10.75
N ALA A 69 10.09 0.14 -11.68
CA ALA A 69 10.15 -0.23 -13.10
C ALA A 69 11.51 0.12 -13.73
N VAL A 70 12.11 1.27 -13.36
CA VAL A 70 13.47 1.63 -13.81
C VAL A 70 14.51 0.57 -13.42
N LYS A 71 14.40 -0.04 -12.23
CA LYS A 71 15.34 -1.10 -11.84
C LYS A 71 15.24 -2.33 -12.73
N TRP A 72 14.04 -2.69 -13.16
CA TRP A 72 13.84 -3.75 -14.14
C TRP A 72 14.45 -3.39 -15.50
N GLU A 73 14.23 -2.16 -15.99
CA GLU A 73 14.82 -1.69 -17.26
C GLU A 73 16.36 -1.73 -17.23
N LEU A 74 16.96 -1.55 -16.05
CA LEU A 74 18.40 -1.65 -15.81
C LEU A 74 18.90 -3.09 -15.56
N GLY A 75 18.00 -4.09 -15.51
CA GLY A 75 18.35 -5.48 -15.21
C GLY A 75 18.69 -5.77 -13.74
N GLU A 76 18.39 -4.83 -12.83
CA GLU A 76 18.68 -4.91 -11.39
C GLU A 76 17.56 -5.59 -10.58
N ALA A 77 16.40 -5.83 -11.20
CA ALA A 77 15.23 -6.43 -10.56
C ALA A 77 14.38 -7.23 -11.55
N GLU A 78 13.62 -8.19 -11.04
CA GLU A 78 12.62 -8.91 -11.83
C GLU A 78 11.49 -7.99 -12.31
N MET A 79 10.90 -8.33 -13.46
CA MET A 79 9.76 -7.61 -14.00
C MET A 79 8.55 -7.80 -13.09
N MET A 80 8.01 -6.70 -12.57
CA MET A 80 6.79 -6.76 -11.79
C MET A 80 5.63 -7.28 -12.66
N PRO A 81 4.93 -8.35 -12.26
CA PRO A 81 3.89 -8.99 -13.07
C PRO A 81 2.55 -8.22 -13.04
N CYS A 82 2.57 -6.88 -13.06
CA CYS A 82 1.35 -6.08 -13.13
C CYS A 82 1.58 -4.71 -13.78
N CYS A 83 0.50 -4.10 -14.28
CA CYS A 83 0.55 -2.74 -14.78
C CYS A 83 0.38 -1.73 -13.64
N ARG A 84 0.71 -0.47 -13.91
CA ARG A 84 0.64 0.65 -12.95
C ARG A 84 -0.73 0.78 -12.25
N ASN A 85 -1.83 0.60 -12.99
CA ASN A 85 -3.16 0.75 -12.42
C ASN A 85 -3.47 -0.37 -11.41
N SER A 86 -3.16 -1.62 -11.78
CA SER A 86 -3.28 -2.76 -10.87
C SER A 86 -2.41 -2.58 -9.65
N PHE A 87 -1.15 -2.17 -9.81
CA PHE A 87 -0.25 -1.88 -8.70
C PHE A 87 -0.87 -0.91 -7.67
N TYR A 88 -1.40 0.23 -8.11
CA TYR A 88 -2.02 1.19 -7.20
C TYR A 88 -3.38 0.72 -6.65
N ALA A 89 -4.09 -0.15 -7.36
CA ALA A 89 -5.29 -0.80 -6.84
C ALA A 89 -4.94 -1.76 -5.69
N TYR A 90 -3.95 -2.64 -5.88
CA TYR A 90 -3.46 -3.56 -4.85
C TYR A 90 -2.89 -2.79 -3.65
N ARG A 91 -2.13 -1.71 -3.88
CA ARG A 91 -1.61 -0.86 -2.80
C ARG A 91 -2.73 -0.28 -1.93
N LYS A 92 -3.84 0.16 -2.54
CA LYS A 92 -5.01 0.66 -1.78
C LYS A 92 -5.70 -0.48 -1.04
N PHE A 93 -5.85 -1.63 -1.68
CA PHE A 93 -6.47 -2.80 -1.07
C PHE A 93 -5.68 -3.33 0.13
N THR A 94 -4.35 -3.39 0.04
CA THR A 94 -3.45 -3.74 1.15
C THR A 94 -3.65 -2.82 2.35
N LEU A 95 -3.81 -1.50 2.13
CA LEU A 95 -4.06 -0.57 3.23
C LEU A 95 -5.42 -0.83 3.89
N ALA A 96 -6.44 -1.24 3.13
CA ALA A 96 -7.75 -1.58 3.69
C ALA A 96 -7.68 -2.86 4.52
N ILE A 97 -7.04 -3.91 4.01
CA ILE A 97 -6.81 -5.16 4.75
C ILE A 97 -6.02 -4.87 6.03
N LEU A 98 -4.98 -4.03 5.97
CA LEU A 98 -4.21 -3.62 7.14
C LEU A 98 -5.08 -2.90 8.17
N ASP A 99 -5.95 -1.99 7.74
CA ASP A 99 -6.85 -1.28 8.64
C ASP A 99 -7.80 -2.23 9.37
N ASP A 100 -8.40 -3.19 8.63
CA ASP A 100 -9.26 -4.22 9.18
C ASP A 100 -8.52 -5.11 10.20
N MET A 101 -7.28 -5.50 9.88
CA MET A 101 -6.42 -6.27 10.80
C MET A 101 -6.12 -5.51 12.10
N LEU A 102 -5.91 -4.20 12.01
CA LEU A 102 -5.65 -3.36 13.17
C LEU A 102 -6.91 -3.17 14.02
N ALA A 103 -8.05 -2.91 13.38
CA ALA A 103 -9.35 -2.81 14.07
C ALA A 103 -9.70 -4.12 14.81
N GLY A 104 -9.45 -5.28 14.20
CA GLY A 104 -9.65 -6.59 14.84
C GLY A 104 -8.70 -6.87 16.01
N LYS A 105 -7.54 -6.21 16.07
CA LYS A 105 -6.59 -6.35 17.19
C LYS A 105 -6.92 -5.46 18.37
N GLU A 106 -7.46 -4.27 18.15
CA GLU A 106 -7.84 -3.36 19.25
C GLU A 106 -9.00 -3.91 20.09
N VAL A 107 -9.92 -4.65 19.47
CA VAL A 107 -11.02 -5.34 20.19
C VAL A 107 -10.52 -6.46 21.14
N GLY A 108 -9.26 -6.89 21.01
CA GLY A 108 -8.67 -7.94 21.84
C GLY A 108 -7.95 -7.47 23.11
N GLN A 109 -7.81 -6.15 23.35
CA GLN A 109 -7.01 -5.64 24.48
C GLN A 109 -7.85 -4.97 25.61
N ASP A 110 -9.15 -4.75 25.40
CA ASP A 110 -10.05 -4.13 26.39
C ASP A 110 -11.00 -5.14 27.06
N GLY A 111 -10.61 -6.42 27.11
CA GLY A 111 -11.39 -7.53 27.64
C GLY A 111 -10.73 -8.20 28.84
N GLN A 112 -10.35 -7.46 29.87
CA GLN A 112 -10.00 -8.03 31.17
C GLN A 112 -10.69 -7.26 32.30
N LEU A 113 -11.91 -7.74 32.62
CA LEU A 113 -12.63 -7.49 33.87
C LEU A 113 -12.02 -8.35 35.00
#